data_AF-A0A1G3UIH3-F1
#
_entry.id   AF-A0A1G3UIH3-F1
#
_cell.length_a   1.000
_cell.length_b   1.000
_cell.length_c   1.000
_cell.angle_alpha   90.00
_cell.angle_beta   90.00
_cell.angle_gamma   90.00
#
_symmetry.space_group_name_H-M   'P 1'
#
loop_
_entity.id
_entity.type
_entity.pdbx_description
1 polymer ?
#
loop_
_entity_poly.entity_id
_entity_poly.type
_entity_poly.pdbx_seq_one_letter_code
_entity_poly.pdbx_strand_id
1 'polypeptide(L)'
;MARKVRVFVKDSSQHVILKSLDKLTVFRDEEDCTAFKTFLQECNTGHTIAIHAYVLMPHYFEFLATPSNEDALSKFMQSLGRKYVGYFNKKYHRSGTIWEGRYKSSLVENTRFLFDIMIYIEKTAPEGHSFSSKEKNLHNKKDDIVTYSGLYKELGFTDEQRVQKYATLFSSKADEKKVEFITACLEKQNVTGSLEFIKNIEKIVGIALSSKERGRPKKEEIEKGKKMYKNLVILDREKHKEFKINPLTDLNFAKSATHIPLLASEVSQVSTTFPIVFTADETPSLVAIVSLGTDSLAITQDGKWITSYVPSYLRKYPFSLAATKEKPEQKMILIDEDSSLFSKSKGKQLFKKDGEKSETLDHAINFLTSYEQQMSVTLNVAKIISQSGILEDREISVGEGEEKKVLVNGFKVVNREKLNALSDDILADWVRKGIIAMIDAHLKSLENIQTLFEIVQKRQN
;
A
#
# COMPACT_ATOMS: atom_id res chain seq x y z
N MET A 1 11.32 3.40 28.17
CA MET A 1 10.30 3.37 27.09
C MET A 1 10.54 2.10 26.27
N ALA A 2 9.48 1.38 25.86
CA ALA A 2 9.64 0.15 25.08
C ALA A 2 10.37 0.45 23.76
N ARG A 3 11.36 -0.37 23.42
CA ARG A 3 12.20 -0.22 22.23
C ARG A 3 11.36 -0.51 20.99
N LYS A 4 11.28 0.44 20.04
CA LYS A 4 10.70 0.16 18.70
C LYS A 4 11.53 -0.92 18.01
N VAL A 5 10.85 -1.94 17.50
CA VAL A 5 11.46 -3.03 16.73
C VAL A 5 11.94 -2.45 15.39
N ARG A 6 13.19 -2.76 15.02
CA ARG A 6 13.71 -2.41 13.70
C ARG A 6 13.24 -3.48 12.73
N VAL A 7 12.57 -3.06 11.67
CA VAL A 7 12.01 -3.97 10.69
C VAL A 7 12.96 -4.10 9.52
N PHE A 8 13.33 -5.34 9.21
CA PHE A 8 14.01 -5.69 7.98
C PHE A 8 13.00 -6.23 6.97
N VAL A 9 13.07 -5.72 5.76
CA VAL A 9 12.38 -6.27 4.59
C VAL A 9 13.43 -6.45 3.52
N LYS A 10 13.49 -7.64 2.95
CA LYS A 10 14.45 -7.97 1.90
C LYS A 10 14.31 -6.96 0.74
N ASP A 11 15.44 -6.55 0.18
CA ASP A 11 15.54 -5.65 -0.98
C ASP A 11 14.91 -4.24 -0.78
N SER A 12 14.58 -3.88 0.47
CA SER A 12 14.03 -2.57 0.83
C SER A 12 15.10 -1.68 1.46
N SER A 13 15.14 -0.41 1.08
CA SER A 13 16.12 0.53 1.64
C SER A 13 15.74 0.99 3.04
N GLN A 14 16.73 1.43 3.79
CA GLN A 14 16.60 2.11 5.07
C GLN A 14 17.18 3.52 4.92
N HIS A 15 16.37 4.52 5.23
CA HIS A 15 16.80 5.90 5.40
C HIS A 15 17.30 6.07 6.83
N VAL A 16 18.56 6.46 7.02
CA VAL A 16 19.26 6.37 8.30
C VAL A 16 19.92 7.69 8.63
N ILE A 17 19.81 8.12 9.90
CA ILE A 17 20.54 9.28 10.43
C ILE A 17 21.22 8.96 11.77
N LEU A 18 22.47 9.40 11.88
CA LEU A 18 23.30 9.34 13.08
C LEU A 18 23.65 10.76 13.50
N LYS A 19 23.14 11.20 14.66
CA LYS A 19 23.27 12.57 15.17
C LYS A 19 24.29 12.68 16.29
N SER A 20 25.07 13.76 16.27
CA SER A 20 26.06 14.11 17.29
C SER A 20 25.42 14.54 18.60
N LEU A 21 25.99 14.11 19.73
CA LEU A 21 25.57 14.55 21.07
C LEU A 21 25.68 16.07 21.22
N ASP A 22 24.63 16.72 21.72
CA ASP A 22 24.58 18.16 22.05
C ASP A 22 25.07 19.08 20.92
N LYS A 23 24.73 18.75 19.66
CA LYS A 23 25.20 19.48 18.46
C LYS A 23 26.72 19.61 18.40
N LEU A 24 27.45 18.64 18.92
CA LEU A 24 28.90 18.57 18.78
C LEU A 24 29.27 18.53 17.28
N THR A 25 30.19 19.38 16.85
CA THR A 25 30.77 19.27 15.50
C THR A 25 31.68 18.04 15.46
N VAL A 26 31.17 16.95 14.89
CA VAL A 26 31.86 15.66 14.78
C VAL A 26 32.69 15.54 13.50
N PHE A 27 32.46 16.41 12.52
CA PHE A 27 33.35 16.61 11.37
C PHE A 27 33.83 18.05 11.39
N ARG A 28 35.02 18.28 11.96
CA ARG A 28 35.54 19.65 12.18
C ARG A 28 36.38 20.16 11.01
N ASP A 29 36.99 19.24 10.29
CA ASP A 29 37.90 19.50 9.19
C ASP A 29 37.77 18.38 8.12
N GLU A 30 38.46 18.53 6.99
CA GLU A 30 38.41 17.56 5.90
C GLU A 30 39.05 16.21 6.26
N GLU A 31 40.01 16.18 7.18
CA GLU A 31 40.63 14.94 7.66
C GLU A 31 39.60 14.08 8.39
N ASP A 32 38.74 14.68 9.21
CA ASP A 32 37.64 13.98 9.89
C ASP A 32 36.68 13.33 8.90
N CYS A 33 36.26 14.08 7.88
CA CYS A 33 35.39 13.56 6.82
C CYS A 33 36.06 12.41 6.06
N THR A 34 37.35 12.56 5.73
CA THR A 34 38.13 11.57 4.99
C THR A 34 38.35 10.29 5.81
N ALA A 35 38.69 10.44 7.10
CA ALA A 35 38.80 9.34 8.04
C ALA A 35 37.46 8.60 8.19
N PHE A 36 36.34 9.34 8.30
CA PHE A 36 35.01 8.74 8.37
C PHE A 36 34.66 7.94 7.12
N LYS A 37 34.92 8.48 5.92
CA LYS A 37 34.74 7.77 4.65
C LYS A 37 35.57 6.48 4.60
N THR A 38 36.80 6.53 5.07
CA THR A 38 37.70 5.35 5.15
C THR A 38 37.10 4.28 6.07
N PHE A 39 36.71 4.64 7.29
CA PHE A 39 36.08 3.68 8.21
C PHE A 39 34.75 3.14 7.69
N LEU A 40 33.99 3.95 6.97
CA LEU A 40 32.75 3.57 6.33
C LEU A 40 32.98 2.46 5.30
N GLN A 41 33.98 2.60 4.43
CA GLN A 41 34.36 1.58 3.44
C GLN A 41 34.86 0.29 4.11
N GLU A 42 35.75 0.42 5.10
CA GLU A 42 36.25 -0.73 5.85
C GLU A 42 35.13 -1.51 6.55
N CYS A 43 34.17 -0.80 7.15
CA CYS A 43 33.03 -1.44 7.82
C CYS A 43 32.07 -2.10 6.83
N ASN A 44 31.89 -1.53 5.62
CA ASN A 44 31.02 -2.12 4.60
C ASN A 44 31.59 -3.42 4.04
N THR A 45 32.92 -3.53 3.92
CA THR A 45 33.60 -4.77 3.45
C THR A 45 33.23 -5.99 4.31
N GLY A 46 32.96 -5.80 5.61
CA GLY A 46 32.55 -6.87 6.53
C GLY A 46 31.03 -7.03 6.73
N HIS A 47 30.22 -6.05 6.30
CA HIS A 47 28.79 -5.97 6.57
C HIS A 47 28.08 -5.47 5.33
N THR A 48 27.81 -6.37 4.38
CA THR A 48 27.30 -6.06 3.03
C THR A 48 26.05 -5.17 3.08
N ILE A 49 26.23 -3.87 2.91
CA ILE A 49 25.18 -2.87 2.72
C ILE A 49 25.45 -2.09 1.43
N ALA A 50 24.41 -1.88 0.63
CA ALA A 50 24.51 -1.05 -0.57
C ALA A 50 24.08 0.37 -0.23
N ILE A 51 25.02 1.31 -0.11
CA ILE A 51 24.73 2.73 0.15
C ILE A 51 24.39 3.42 -1.17
N HIS A 52 23.22 4.04 -1.27
CA HIS A 52 22.70 4.65 -2.49
C HIS A 52 22.87 6.16 -2.51
N ALA A 53 22.74 6.81 -1.35
CA ALA A 53 22.98 8.24 -1.18
C ALA A 53 23.49 8.53 0.24
N TYR A 54 24.30 9.57 0.41
CA TYR A 54 24.79 10.00 1.72
C TYR A 54 25.21 11.48 1.76
N VAL A 55 25.27 12.04 2.96
CA VAL A 55 25.86 13.35 3.25
C VAL A 55 26.54 13.35 4.63
N LEU A 56 27.73 13.95 4.72
CA LEU A 56 28.45 14.19 5.97
C LEU A 56 28.30 15.65 6.38
N MET A 57 27.43 15.93 7.34
CA MET A 57 27.20 17.29 7.85
C MET A 57 27.82 17.45 9.23
N PRO A 58 28.27 18.65 9.63
CA PRO A 58 29.05 18.87 10.85
C PRO A 58 28.55 18.14 12.11
N HIS A 59 27.23 17.97 12.24
CA HIS A 59 26.55 17.40 13.40
C HIS A 59 25.84 16.06 13.14
N TYR A 60 25.85 15.56 11.90
CA TYR A 60 25.16 14.32 11.59
C TYR A 60 25.70 13.64 10.33
N PHE A 61 25.55 12.33 10.29
CA PHE A 61 25.72 11.54 9.09
C PHE A 61 24.36 10.97 8.69
N GLU A 62 23.97 11.19 7.45
CA GLU A 62 22.69 10.73 6.91
C GLU A 62 22.90 10.00 5.59
N PHE A 63 22.23 8.88 5.43
CA PHE A 63 22.39 8.03 4.25
C PHE A 63 21.17 7.15 3.99
N LEU A 64 21.07 6.69 2.75
CA LEU A 64 20.10 5.71 2.29
C LEU A 64 20.85 4.44 1.91
N ALA A 65 20.48 3.29 2.46
CA ALA A 65 21.14 2.03 2.16
C ALA A 65 20.19 0.83 2.14
N THR A 66 20.46 -0.13 1.26
CA THR A 66 19.81 -1.44 1.26
C THR A 66 20.69 -2.46 1.97
N PRO A 67 20.31 -2.96 3.16
CA PRO A 67 21.03 -4.03 3.84
C PRO A 67 20.81 -5.38 3.17
N SER A 68 21.85 -6.21 3.09
CA SER A 68 21.74 -7.57 2.51
C SER A 68 20.99 -8.56 3.40
N ASN A 69 20.95 -8.32 4.72
CA ASN A 69 20.28 -9.16 5.71
C ASN A 69 19.85 -8.32 6.92
N GLU A 70 19.05 -8.93 7.81
CA GLU A 70 18.42 -8.27 8.96
C GLU A 70 19.41 -7.56 9.89
N ASP A 71 20.57 -8.16 10.14
CA ASP A 71 21.56 -7.63 11.06
C ASP A 71 22.57 -6.68 10.42
N ALA A 72 22.69 -6.69 9.09
CA ALA A 72 23.78 -6.04 8.37
C ALA A 72 23.93 -4.57 8.75
N LEU A 73 22.82 -3.81 8.73
CA LEU A 73 22.82 -2.39 9.09
C LEU A 73 23.19 -2.17 10.56
N SER A 74 22.69 -3.00 11.48
CA SER A 74 22.97 -2.82 12.91
C SER A 74 24.44 -3.10 13.25
N LYS A 75 25.01 -4.16 12.67
CA LYS A 75 26.43 -4.52 12.83
C LYS A 75 27.34 -3.48 12.18
N PHE A 76 27.00 -3.03 10.97
CA PHE A 76 27.67 -1.94 10.28
C PHE A 76 27.72 -0.66 11.15
N MET A 77 26.58 -0.20 11.66
CA MET A 77 26.52 1.01 12.47
C MET A 77 27.28 0.88 13.80
N GLN A 78 27.28 -0.31 14.40
CA GLN A 78 28.05 -0.58 15.63
C GLN A 78 29.56 -0.50 15.37
N SER A 79 30.04 -1.11 14.28
CA SER A 79 31.45 -1.09 13.90
C SER A 79 31.91 0.34 13.55
N LEU A 80 31.13 1.05 12.72
CA LEU A 80 31.41 2.42 12.31
C LEU A 80 31.48 3.36 13.52
N GLY A 81 30.49 3.28 14.42
CA GLY A 81 30.46 4.09 15.64
C GLY A 81 31.67 3.84 16.53
N ARG A 82 32.07 2.57 16.73
CA ARG A 82 33.23 2.21 17.56
C ARG A 82 34.54 2.76 17.00
N LYS A 83 34.78 2.61 15.69
CA LYS A 83 36.00 3.10 15.03
C LYS A 83 36.08 4.62 15.09
N TYR A 84 35.01 5.31 14.70
CA TYR A 84 35.06 6.77 14.60
C TYR A 84 35.09 7.46 15.96
N VAL A 85 34.37 6.96 16.97
CA VAL A 85 34.47 7.48 18.35
C VAL A 85 35.91 7.37 18.86
N GLY A 86 36.58 6.23 18.62
CA GLY A 86 37.97 6.04 19.01
C GLY A 86 38.91 7.02 18.32
N TYR A 87 38.77 7.19 17.01
CA TYR A 87 39.53 8.18 16.23
C TYR A 87 39.30 9.62 16.76
N PHE A 88 38.04 10.04 16.88
CA PHE A 88 37.68 11.40 17.26
C PHE A 88 38.16 11.75 18.68
N ASN A 89 37.97 10.83 19.64
CA ASN A 89 38.44 11.01 21.01
C ASN A 89 39.96 11.09 21.10
N LYS A 90 40.68 10.29 20.31
CA LYS A 90 42.14 10.35 20.24
C LYS A 90 42.62 11.67 19.63
N LYS A 91 42.05 12.09 18.49
CA LYS A 91 42.43 13.31 17.77
C LYS A 91 42.16 14.58 18.58
N TYR A 92 41.03 14.64 19.28
CA TYR A 92 40.61 15.84 20.01
C TYR A 92 40.79 15.75 21.53
N HIS A 93 41.55 14.76 22.03
CA HIS A 93 41.81 14.54 23.46
C HIS A 93 40.53 14.53 24.32
N ARG A 94 39.51 13.81 23.83
CA ARG A 94 38.21 13.67 24.49
C ARG A 94 38.02 12.26 25.04
N SER A 95 37.00 12.10 25.87
CA SER A 95 36.48 10.81 26.30
C SER A 95 34.96 10.82 26.25
N GLY A 96 34.35 9.64 26.29
CA GLY A 96 32.89 9.49 26.23
C GLY A 96 32.34 9.33 24.80
N THR A 97 31.00 9.27 24.69
CA THR A 97 30.29 9.16 23.40
C THR A 97 30.24 10.52 22.69
N ILE A 98 30.23 10.48 21.36
CA ILE A 98 30.02 11.68 20.51
C ILE A 98 28.65 11.67 19.83
N TRP A 99 27.86 10.61 20.00
CA TRP A 99 26.56 10.40 19.38
C TRP A 99 25.44 10.50 20.42
N GLU A 100 24.27 11.03 20.05
CA GLU A 100 23.07 11.15 20.91
C GLU A 100 22.49 9.79 21.34
N GLY A 101 22.99 8.70 20.76
CA GLY A 101 22.60 7.34 21.09
C GLY A 101 22.67 6.45 19.86
N ARG A 102 21.66 5.60 19.69
CA ARG A 102 21.52 4.75 18.50
C ARG A 102 21.06 5.59 17.32
N TYR A 103 21.50 5.22 16.12
CA TYR A 103 20.95 5.75 14.88
C TYR A 103 19.43 5.58 14.80
N LYS A 104 18.78 6.55 14.14
CA LYS A 104 17.38 6.46 13.71
C LYS A 104 17.35 5.87 12.30
N SER A 105 16.32 5.08 12.02
CA SER A 105 16.09 4.52 10.69
C SER A 105 14.61 4.47 10.34
N SER A 106 14.30 4.68 9.06
CA SER A 106 12.99 4.49 8.44
C SER A 106 13.11 3.47 7.30
N LEU A 107 12.24 2.47 7.28
CA LEU A 107 12.10 1.55 6.15
C LEU A 107 11.44 2.28 4.98
N VAL A 108 11.91 2.06 3.76
CA VAL A 108 11.49 2.81 2.56
C VAL A 108 10.77 1.91 1.56
N GLU A 109 9.63 2.37 1.05
CA GLU A 109 9.01 1.82 -0.18
C GLU A 109 9.79 2.30 -1.40
N ASN A 110 10.78 1.51 -1.83
CA ASN A 110 11.76 1.89 -2.85
C ASN A 110 11.12 2.40 -4.16
N THR A 111 10.09 1.71 -4.65
CA THR A 111 9.41 2.05 -5.92
C THR A 111 8.80 3.46 -5.93
N ARG A 112 8.43 4.00 -4.77
CA ARG A 112 7.82 5.33 -4.65
C ARG A 112 8.79 6.39 -4.17
N PHE A 113 9.60 6.09 -3.15
CA PHE A 113 10.32 7.11 -2.39
C PHE A 113 11.84 7.05 -2.53
N LEU A 114 12.42 6.07 -3.26
CA LEU A 114 13.88 5.95 -3.34
C LEU A 114 14.53 7.25 -3.85
N PHE A 115 14.13 7.73 -5.02
CA PHE A 115 14.73 8.93 -5.62
C PHE A 115 14.39 10.19 -4.83
N ASP A 116 13.17 10.30 -4.28
CA ASP A 116 12.78 11.43 -3.43
C ASP A 116 13.74 11.56 -2.22
N ILE A 117 14.09 10.45 -1.58
CA ILE A 117 15.00 10.43 -0.43
C ILE A 117 16.46 10.67 -0.85
N MET A 118 16.92 10.07 -1.96
CA MET A 118 18.28 10.33 -2.48
C MET A 118 18.47 11.83 -2.76
N ILE A 119 17.52 12.44 -3.46
CA ILE A 119 17.53 13.87 -3.79
C ILE A 119 17.43 14.71 -2.53
N TYR A 120 16.56 14.34 -1.58
CA TYR A 120 16.46 15.01 -0.29
C TYR A 120 17.82 15.07 0.42
N ILE A 121 18.47 13.92 0.60
CA ILE A 121 19.79 13.81 1.24
C ILE A 121 20.82 14.70 0.51
N GLU A 122 20.89 14.59 -0.81
CA GLU A 122 21.90 15.32 -1.59
C GLU A 122 21.63 16.82 -1.71
N LYS A 123 20.37 17.26 -1.62
CA LYS A 123 20.00 18.69 -1.58
C LYS A 123 20.28 19.34 -0.23
N THR A 124 20.45 18.56 0.85
CA THR A 124 20.89 19.14 2.15
C THR A 124 22.33 19.62 2.12
N ALA A 125 23.16 19.08 1.21
CA ALA A 125 24.53 19.50 1.04
C ALA A 125 24.58 20.90 0.39
N PRO A 126 25.19 21.90 1.05
CA PRO A 126 25.33 23.24 0.47
C PRO A 126 26.24 23.19 -0.76
N GLU A 127 26.16 24.23 -1.59
CA GLU A 127 27.01 24.35 -2.76
C GLU A 127 28.50 24.31 -2.36
N GLY A 128 29.31 23.54 -3.11
CA GLY A 128 30.71 23.30 -2.80
C GLY A 128 31.00 22.23 -1.73
N HIS A 129 29.98 21.62 -1.11
CA HIS A 129 30.17 20.56 -0.12
C HIS A 129 30.53 19.22 -0.78
N SER A 130 31.80 18.81 -0.62
CA SER A 130 32.38 17.66 -1.34
C SER A 130 32.16 16.29 -0.67
N PHE A 131 31.59 16.25 0.54
CA PHE A 131 31.42 15.01 1.30
C PHE A 131 29.99 14.46 1.24
N SER A 132 29.49 14.30 0.00
CA SER A 132 28.17 13.73 -0.29
C SER A 132 28.20 12.82 -1.51
N SER A 133 27.16 12.01 -1.68
CA SER A 133 26.98 11.16 -2.87
C SER A 133 26.64 11.92 -4.15
N LYS A 134 26.37 13.23 -4.04
CA LYS A 134 25.92 14.09 -5.14
C LYS A 134 26.83 13.99 -6.36
N GLU A 135 28.15 13.99 -6.16
CA GLU A 135 29.13 13.92 -7.24
C GLU A 135 29.08 12.59 -8.02
N LYS A 136 28.82 11.47 -7.34
CA LYS A 136 28.64 10.17 -8.01
C LYS A 136 27.31 10.11 -8.74
N ASN A 137 26.22 10.52 -8.09
CA ASN A 137 24.87 10.34 -8.61
C ASN A 137 24.49 11.38 -9.68
N LEU A 138 25.04 12.60 -9.65
CA LEU A 138 24.77 13.64 -10.66
C LEU A 138 25.86 13.79 -11.72
N HIS A 139 27.08 13.31 -11.48
CA HIS A 139 28.22 13.57 -12.36
C HIS A 139 29.04 12.32 -12.70
N ASN A 140 28.60 11.13 -12.29
CA ASN A 140 29.31 9.86 -12.45
C ASN A 140 30.76 9.86 -11.92
N LYS A 141 31.13 10.77 -11.00
CA LYS A 141 32.49 10.78 -10.45
C LYS A 141 32.72 9.51 -9.63
N LYS A 142 33.95 9.00 -9.61
CA LYS A 142 34.29 7.80 -8.84
C LYS A 142 34.01 8.02 -7.34
N ASP A 143 33.22 7.13 -6.76
CA ASP A 143 33.01 7.03 -5.31
C ASP A 143 32.82 5.55 -4.96
N ASP A 144 33.78 4.99 -4.23
CA ASP A 144 33.77 3.56 -3.88
C ASP A 144 32.80 3.23 -2.73
N ILE A 145 32.10 4.23 -2.18
CA ILE A 145 31.04 4.05 -1.17
C ILE A 145 29.69 3.78 -1.82
N VAL A 146 29.39 4.51 -2.91
CA VAL A 146 28.06 4.56 -3.49
C VAL A 146 27.85 3.41 -4.46
N THR A 147 26.78 2.66 -4.24
CA THR A 147 26.31 1.60 -5.11
C THR A 147 24.98 2.00 -5.75
N TYR A 148 24.90 2.01 -7.07
CA TYR A 148 23.62 2.23 -7.76
C TYR A 148 22.62 1.12 -7.43
N SER A 149 21.43 1.52 -6.98
CA SER A 149 20.30 0.61 -6.76
C SER A 149 19.80 0.02 -8.09
N GLY A 150 18.96 -1.03 -8.02
CA GLY A 150 18.29 -1.57 -9.20
C GLY A 150 17.49 -0.50 -9.94
N LEU A 151 16.65 0.25 -9.21
CA LEU A 151 15.85 1.35 -9.77
C LEU A 151 16.73 2.45 -10.40
N TYR A 152 17.89 2.78 -9.81
CA TYR A 152 18.81 3.75 -10.42
C TYR A 152 19.37 3.21 -11.74
N LYS A 153 19.73 1.92 -11.79
CA LYS A 153 20.22 1.29 -13.03
C LYS A 153 19.14 1.22 -14.12
N GLU A 154 17.88 1.14 -13.75
CA GLU A 154 16.73 1.18 -14.68
C GLU A 154 16.51 2.57 -15.31
N LEU A 155 17.11 3.64 -14.79
CA LEU A 155 17.02 4.97 -15.39
C LEU A 155 17.63 4.99 -16.81
N GLY A 156 18.61 4.15 -17.12
CA GLY A 156 19.25 4.18 -18.44
C GLY A 156 20.17 2.99 -18.69
N PHE A 157 20.50 2.76 -19.95
CA PHE A 157 21.35 1.65 -20.35
C PHE A 157 22.84 1.96 -20.10
N THR A 158 23.24 3.23 -20.21
CA THR A 158 24.59 3.71 -19.89
C THR A 158 24.59 4.58 -18.63
N ASP A 159 25.77 4.75 -18.01
CA ASP A 159 25.90 5.59 -16.83
C ASP A 159 25.58 7.07 -17.12
N GLU A 160 25.93 7.56 -18.32
CA GLU A 160 25.60 8.92 -18.76
C GLU A 160 24.08 9.12 -18.83
N GLN A 161 23.33 8.17 -19.40
CA GLN A 161 21.88 8.24 -19.47
C GLN A 161 21.23 8.24 -18.09
N ARG A 162 21.71 7.38 -17.18
CA ARG A 162 21.20 7.31 -15.79
C ARG A 162 21.40 8.63 -15.08
N VAL A 163 22.60 9.18 -15.17
CA VAL A 163 22.98 10.44 -14.55
C VAL A 163 22.19 11.61 -15.13
N GLN A 164 21.96 11.65 -16.44
CA GLN A 164 21.15 12.70 -17.07
C GLN A 164 19.68 12.65 -16.59
N LYS A 165 19.08 11.46 -16.52
CA LYS A 165 17.71 11.31 -16.00
C LYS A 165 17.63 11.63 -14.51
N TYR A 166 18.61 11.17 -13.72
CA TYR A 166 18.67 11.50 -12.31
C TYR A 166 18.87 13.00 -12.08
N ALA A 167 19.70 13.67 -12.88
CA ALA A 167 19.85 15.13 -12.85
C ALA A 167 18.54 15.86 -13.18
N THR A 168 17.75 15.33 -14.11
CA THR A 168 16.41 15.87 -14.41
C THR A 168 15.49 15.79 -13.19
N LEU A 169 15.49 14.65 -12.48
CA LEU A 169 14.74 14.50 -11.22
C LEU A 169 15.29 15.42 -10.13
N PHE A 170 16.61 15.58 -10.03
CA PHE A 170 17.25 16.44 -9.04
C PHE A 170 16.90 17.92 -9.25
N SER A 171 16.86 18.37 -10.50
CA SER A 171 16.53 19.76 -10.85
C SER A 171 15.05 20.11 -10.67
N SER A 172 14.15 19.13 -10.51
CA SER A 172 12.74 19.43 -10.26
C SER A 172 12.55 20.14 -8.92
N LYS A 173 11.54 21.02 -8.86
CA LYS A 173 11.17 21.69 -7.61
C LYS A 173 10.87 20.65 -6.54
N ALA A 174 11.44 20.82 -5.34
CA ALA A 174 11.18 19.92 -4.23
C ALA A 174 9.71 20.00 -3.83
N ASP A 175 9.05 18.87 -3.73
CA ASP A 175 7.72 18.78 -3.14
C ASP A 175 7.86 18.90 -1.62
N GLU A 176 7.57 20.09 -1.08
CA GLU A 176 7.70 20.41 0.35
C GLU A 176 6.93 19.42 1.24
N LYS A 177 5.77 18.93 0.79
CA LYS A 177 4.97 17.96 1.54
C LYS A 177 5.66 16.60 1.61
N LYS A 178 6.30 16.16 0.53
CA LYS A 178 7.10 14.92 0.53
C LYS A 178 8.31 15.04 1.44
N VAL A 179 9.01 16.18 1.41
CA VAL A 179 10.18 16.43 2.27
C VAL A 179 9.77 16.41 3.75
N GLU A 180 8.65 17.07 4.10
CA GLU A 180 8.10 17.04 5.44
C GLU A 180 7.73 15.61 5.88
N PHE A 181 7.09 14.84 4.99
CA PHE A 181 6.73 13.45 5.24
C PHE A 181 7.94 12.54 5.48
N ILE A 182 8.97 12.62 4.63
CA ILE A 182 10.22 11.86 4.75
C ILE A 182 10.89 12.17 6.10
N THR A 183 11.04 13.47 6.40
CA THR A 183 11.67 13.93 7.65
C THR A 183 10.90 13.44 8.87
N ALA A 184 9.57 13.57 8.86
CA ALA A 184 8.70 13.12 9.95
C ALA A 184 8.79 11.60 10.18
N CYS A 185 8.86 10.81 9.11
CA CYS A 185 9.00 9.36 9.20
C CYS A 185 10.33 8.95 9.80
N LEU A 186 11.44 9.56 9.37
CA LEU A 186 12.77 9.32 9.93
C LEU A 186 12.85 9.69 11.42
N GLU A 187 12.36 10.88 11.78
CA GLU A 187 12.39 11.37 13.16
C GLU A 187 11.60 10.48 14.12
N LYS A 188 10.42 10.04 13.68
CA LYS A 188 9.55 9.13 14.43
C LYS A 188 9.99 7.66 14.31
N GLN A 189 10.94 7.33 13.44
CA GLN A 189 11.30 5.95 13.07
C GLN A 189 10.05 5.14 12.67
N ASN A 190 9.24 5.73 11.80
CA ASN A 190 8.12 5.11 11.11
C ASN A 190 8.56 4.71 9.69
N VAL A 191 7.75 3.94 8.98
CA VAL A 191 8.02 3.55 7.59
C VAL A 191 7.72 4.73 6.65
N THR A 192 8.65 5.07 5.75
CA THR A 192 8.44 6.01 4.64
C THR A 192 7.84 5.24 3.46
N GLY A 193 6.52 5.13 3.44
CA GLY A 193 5.79 4.37 2.43
C GLY A 193 4.30 4.66 2.44
N SER A 194 3.60 4.17 1.43
CA SER A 194 2.15 4.20 1.32
C SER A 194 1.47 3.41 2.44
N LEU A 195 0.20 3.72 2.73
CA LEU A 195 -0.57 2.96 3.72
C LEU A 195 -0.68 1.47 3.35
N GLU A 196 -0.70 1.16 2.06
CA GLU A 196 -0.70 -0.21 1.56
C GLU A 196 0.61 -0.93 1.88
N PHE A 197 1.74 -0.31 1.55
CA PHE A 197 3.07 -0.83 1.89
C PHE A 197 3.19 -1.07 3.40
N ILE A 198 2.78 -0.10 4.22
CA ILE A 198 2.80 -0.22 5.69
C ILE A 198 1.95 -1.41 6.15
N LYS A 199 0.71 -1.54 5.67
CA LYS A 199 -0.15 -2.69 6.01
C LYS A 199 0.45 -4.01 5.57
N ASN A 200 1.12 -4.06 4.43
CA ASN A 200 1.78 -5.26 3.94
C ASN A 200 2.98 -5.64 4.82
N ILE A 201 3.78 -4.67 5.26
CA ILE A 201 4.87 -4.94 6.21
C ILE A 201 4.32 -5.32 7.60
N GLU A 202 3.27 -4.67 8.10
CA GLU A 202 2.57 -5.08 9.32
C GLU A 202 2.00 -6.50 9.19
N LYS A 203 1.58 -6.91 7.97
CA LYS A 203 1.20 -8.29 7.66
C LYS A 203 2.38 -9.25 7.85
N ILE A 204 3.52 -8.95 7.23
CA ILE A 204 4.73 -9.78 7.22
C ILE A 204 5.36 -9.90 8.62
N VAL A 205 5.50 -8.79 9.33
CA VAL A 205 6.29 -8.73 10.59
C VAL A 205 5.42 -9.06 11.82
N GLY A 206 4.08 -9.06 11.67
CA GLY A 206 3.18 -9.42 12.76
C GLY A 206 3.03 -8.35 13.86
N ILE A 207 3.64 -7.17 13.69
CA ILE A 207 3.56 -6.04 14.62
C ILE A 207 2.96 -4.82 13.92
N ALA A 208 2.25 -3.98 14.67
CA ALA A 208 1.80 -2.68 14.18
C ALA A 208 2.99 -1.71 14.08
N LEU A 209 3.19 -1.11 12.90
CA LEU A 209 4.28 -0.20 12.58
C LEU A 209 3.82 1.25 12.53
N SER A 210 2.50 1.45 12.46
CA SER A 210 1.86 2.75 12.68
C SER A 210 1.90 3.14 14.16
N SER A 211 2.35 4.37 14.45
CA SER A 211 2.27 4.94 15.79
C SER A 211 0.82 5.36 16.09
N LYS A 212 0.16 4.71 17.05
CA LYS A 212 -1.08 5.23 17.65
C LYS A 212 -0.76 6.55 18.36
N GLU A 213 -1.52 7.61 18.09
CA GLU A 213 -1.39 8.85 18.85
C GLU A 213 -1.67 8.57 20.35
N ARG A 214 -0.83 9.12 21.24
CA ARG A 214 -1.06 9.04 22.69
C ARG A 214 -2.16 10.01 23.09
N GLY A 215 -3.33 9.49 23.49
CA GLY A 215 -4.46 10.26 24.02
C GLY A 215 -5.78 9.50 23.91
N ARG A 216 -6.84 9.97 24.58
CA ARG A 216 -8.24 9.56 24.27
C ARG A 216 -8.40 9.74 22.76
N PRO A 217 -8.93 8.74 22.02
CA PRO A 217 -9.07 8.86 20.58
C PRO A 217 -9.73 10.19 20.26
N LYS A 218 -9.02 11.07 19.53
CA LYS A 218 -9.69 12.20 18.90
C LYS A 218 -10.79 11.58 18.06
N LYS A 219 -12.00 12.13 18.17
CA LYS A 219 -13.11 11.76 17.30
C LYS A 219 -12.63 12.07 15.89
N GLU A 220 -12.12 11.06 15.20
CA GLU A 220 -11.58 11.19 13.86
C GLU A 220 -12.68 11.79 13.00
N GLU A 221 -12.44 12.96 12.43
CA GLU A 221 -13.15 13.37 11.23
C GLU A 221 -12.70 12.42 10.14
N ILE A 222 -13.39 11.29 10.08
CA ILE A 222 -13.28 10.27 9.05
C ILE A 222 -13.51 10.97 7.71
N GLU A 223 -12.49 10.93 6.85
CA GLU A 223 -12.63 11.20 5.42
C GLU A 223 -13.91 10.54 4.91
N LYS A 224 -14.82 11.36 4.38
CA LYS A 224 -16.16 10.97 3.95
C LYS A 224 -16.09 9.95 2.80
N GLY A 225 -15.97 8.69 3.17
CA GLY A 225 -16.43 7.52 2.43
C GLY A 225 -16.98 6.54 3.46
N LYS A 226 -18.31 6.41 3.56
CA LYS A 226 -18.92 5.53 4.58
C LYS A 226 -18.44 4.10 4.31
N LYS A 227 -17.75 3.50 5.29
CA LYS A 227 -17.38 2.09 5.26
C LYS A 227 -18.65 1.23 5.24
N MET A 228 -18.62 0.12 4.49
CA MET A 228 -19.71 -0.88 4.44
C MET A 228 -20.09 -1.40 5.83
N TYR A 229 -19.12 -1.53 6.73
CA TYR A 229 -19.31 -1.94 8.12
C TYR A 229 -18.95 -0.82 9.08
N LYS A 230 -19.74 -0.67 10.15
CA LYS A 230 -19.58 0.36 11.19
C LYS A 230 -18.80 -0.15 12.40
N ASN A 231 -19.19 -1.30 12.95
CA ASN A 231 -18.62 -1.86 14.17
C ASN A 231 -18.39 -3.38 14.03
N LEU A 232 -17.30 -3.78 13.36
CA LEU A 232 -16.93 -5.18 13.18
C LEU A 232 -16.35 -5.79 14.46
N VAL A 233 -17.07 -6.77 15.02
CA VAL A 233 -16.63 -7.55 16.20
C VAL A 233 -16.73 -9.05 15.91
N ILE A 234 -15.99 -9.87 16.66
CA ILE A 234 -16.12 -11.34 16.59
C ILE A 234 -17.50 -11.75 17.09
N LEU A 235 -18.18 -12.63 16.37
CA LEU A 235 -19.43 -13.24 16.79
C LEU A 235 -19.18 -14.17 17.98
N ASP A 236 -19.37 -13.64 19.17
CA ASP A 236 -19.30 -14.35 20.44
C ASP A 236 -20.65 -14.99 20.82
N ARG A 237 -20.62 -16.26 21.26
CA ARG A 237 -21.80 -17.06 21.61
C ARG A 237 -22.55 -16.49 22.81
N GLU A 238 -21.85 -16.03 23.84
CA GLU A 238 -22.48 -15.57 25.09
C GLU A 238 -22.99 -14.13 24.96
N LYS A 239 -22.17 -13.25 24.38
CA LYS A 239 -22.51 -11.84 24.18
C LYS A 239 -23.69 -11.67 23.22
N HIS A 240 -23.72 -12.46 22.14
CA HIS A 240 -24.71 -12.32 21.07
C HIS A 240 -25.81 -13.40 21.10
N LYS A 241 -25.97 -14.13 22.21
CA LYS A 241 -27.00 -15.20 22.33
C LYS A 241 -28.43 -14.74 22.04
N GLU A 242 -28.74 -13.48 22.36
CA GLU A 242 -30.06 -12.90 22.15
C GLU A 242 -30.24 -12.31 20.73
N PHE A 243 -29.19 -12.28 19.92
CA PHE A 243 -29.26 -11.65 18.60
C PHE A 243 -30.13 -12.48 17.66
N LYS A 244 -31.04 -11.76 17.03
CA LYS A 244 -31.85 -12.20 15.91
C LYS A 244 -31.54 -11.31 14.71
N ILE A 245 -31.61 -11.89 13.52
CA ILE A 245 -31.35 -11.18 12.27
C ILE A 245 -32.63 -11.04 11.44
N ASN A 246 -32.87 -9.82 10.98
CA ASN A 246 -33.94 -9.50 10.03
C ASN A 246 -33.45 -9.70 8.58
N PRO A 247 -34.34 -9.96 7.62
CA PRO A 247 -33.97 -10.05 6.21
C PRO A 247 -33.29 -8.78 5.71
N LEU A 248 -32.27 -8.95 4.84
CA LEU A 248 -31.58 -7.84 4.19
C LEU A 248 -32.49 -7.22 3.12
N THR A 249 -33.23 -6.18 3.49
CA THR A 249 -34.15 -5.47 2.59
C THR A 249 -33.68 -4.06 2.22
N ASP A 250 -32.75 -3.49 2.98
CA ASP A 250 -32.20 -2.15 2.77
C ASP A 250 -30.67 -2.22 2.57
N LEU A 251 -30.21 -1.66 1.45
CA LEU A 251 -28.82 -1.61 1.01
C LEU A 251 -28.21 -0.20 1.15
N ASN A 252 -28.84 0.71 1.91
CA ASN A 252 -28.32 2.07 2.14
C ASN A 252 -26.92 2.11 2.77
N PHE A 253 -26.45 1.02 3.38
CA PHE A 253 -25.05 0.89 3.82
C PHE A 253 -24.04 0.97 2.65
N ALA A 254 -24.47 0.66 1.43
CA ALA A 254 -23.66 0.73 0.21
C ALA A 254 -23.88 2.02 -0.60
N LYS A 255 -24.64 3.00 -0.06
CA LYS A 255 -24.99 4.24 -0.79
C LYS A 255 -23.79 5.08 -1.20
N SER A 256 -22.68 5.01 -0.49
CA SER A 256 -21.43 5.71 -0.88
C SER A 256 -20.42 4.82 -1.60
N ALA A 257 -20.79 3.60 -2.00
CA ALA A 257 -19.88 2.73 -2.72
C ALA A 257 -19.62 3.29 -4.12
N THR A 258 -18.34 3.43 -4.49
CA THR A 258 -17.96 3.86 -5.84
C THR A 258 -17.85 2.68 -6.81
N HIS A 259 -17.51 1.51 -6.29
CA HIS A 259 -17.41 0.25 -7.00
C HIS A 259 -17.81 -0.92 -6.09
N ILE A 260 -18.23 -2.03 -6.70
CA ILE A 260 -18.61 -3.26 -5.99
C ILE A 260 -17.74 -4.43 -6.48
N PRO A 261 -16.97 -5.09 -5.60
CA PRO A 261 -16.28 -6.33 -5.94
C PRO A 261 -17.23 -7.41 -6.43
N LEU A 262 -16.83 -8.11 -7.49
CA LEU A 262 -17.60 -9.17 -8.12
C LEU A 262 -16.86 -10.50 -8.03
N LEU A 263 -17.62 -11.59 -8.02
CA LEU A 263 -17.10 -12.91 -8.35
C LEU A 263 -17.12 -13.10 -9.87
N ALA A 264 -16.18 -13.88 -10.41
CA ALA A 264 -16.15 -14.24 -11.84
C ALA A 264 -17.47 -14.88 -12.30
N SER A 265 -18.14 -15.62 -11.41
CA SER A 265 -19.45 -16.25 -11.63
C SER A 265 -20.62 -15.27 -11.72
N GLU A 266 -20.43 -14.00 -11.32
CA GLU A 266 -21.47 -12.96 -11.32
C GLU A 266 -21.41 -12.07 -12.56
N VAL A 267 -20.31 -12.15 -13.33
CA VAL A 267 -20.00 -11.21 -14.40
C VAL A 267 -21.12 -11.14 -15.43
N SER A 268 -21.64 -12.27 -15.91
CA SER A 268 -22.71 -12.29 -16.91
C SER A 268 -24.01 -11.65 -16.44
N GLN A 269 -24.31 -11.69 -15.13
CA GLN A 269 -25.54 -11.10 -14.57
C GLN A 269 -25.36 -9.60 -14.30
N VAL A 270 -24.15 -9.18 -13.94
CA VAL A 270 -23.86 -7.77 -13.61
C VAL A 270 -23.51 -6.96 -14.87
N SER A 271 -22.93 -7.60 -15.89
CA SER A 271 -22.49 -6.97 -17.15
C SER A 271 -23.64 -6.42 -17.98
N THR A 272 -24.89 -6.75 -17.66
CA THR A 272 -26.07 -6.22 -18.34
C THR A 272 -26.45 -4.81 -17.90
N THR A 273 -25.83 -4.28 -16.84
CA THR A 273 -26.25 -2.99 -16.26
C THR A 273 -25.10 -2.12 -15.77
N PHE A 274 -23.99 -2.72 -15.32
CA PHE A 274 -22.84 -1.95 -14.83
C PHE A 274 -21.59 -2.22 -15.66
N PRO A 275 -20.72 -1.21 -15.86
CA PRO A 275 -19.38 -1.44 -16.36
C PRO A 275 -18.61 -2.30 -15.36
N ILE A 276 -18.07 -3.41 -15.84
CA ILE A 276 -17.16 -4.27 -15.11
C ILE A 276 -15.75 -3.90 -15.56
N VAL A 277 -14.84 -3.77 -14.60
CA VAL A 277 -13.45 -3.36 -14.83
C VAL A 277 -12.51 -4.07 -13.87
N PHE A 278 -11.21 -3.98 -14.14
CA PHE A 278 -10.16 -4.44 -13.24
C PHE A 278 -9.61 -3.24 -12.46
N THR A 279 -9.40 -3.35 -11.16
CA THR A 279 -8.71 -2.28 -10.42
C THR A 279 -7.25 -2.17 -10.84
N ALA A 280 -6.69 -0.96 -10.81
CA ALA A 280 -5.29 -0.71 -11.17
C ALA A 280 -4.31 -0.94 -9.99
N ASP A 281 -4.68 -1.81 -9.04
CA ASP A 281 -3.89 -2.13 -7.85
C ASP A 281 -2.83 -3.21 -8.15
N GLU A 282 -1.84 -3.39 -7.25
CA GLU A 282 -0.84 -4.47 -7.38
C GLU A 282 -1.49 -5.86 -7.48
N THR A 283 -2.60 -6.06 -6.76
CA THR A 283 -3.47 -7.23 -6.90
C THR A 283 -4.79 -6.80 -7.53
N PRO A 284 -4.93 -6.92 -8.85
CA PRO A 284 -6.12 -6.46 -9.55
C PRO A 284 -7.34 -7.25 -9.10
N SER A 285 -8.42 -6.53 -8.82
CA SER A 285 -9.73 -7.09 -8.48
C SER A 285 -10.73 -6.81 -9.58
N LEU A 286 -11.70 -7.70 -9.76
CA LEU A 286 -12.81 -7.51 -10.68
C LEU A 286 -13.94 -6.76 -9.97
N VAL A 287 -14.35 -5.60 -10.51
CA VAL A 287 -15.34 -4.73 -9.86
C VAL A 287 -16.36 -4.19 -10.85
N ALA A 288 -17.59 -3.97 -10.40
CA ALA A 288 -18.57 -3.13 -11.08
C ALA A 288 -18.39 -1.67 -10.67
N ILE A 289 -18.30 -0.76 -11.64
CA ILE A 289 -18.40 0.69 -11.40
C ILE A 289 -19.88 1.03 -11.16
N VAL A 290 -20.16 1.64 -10.01
CA VAL A 290 -21.54 1.98 -9.60
C VAL A 290 -21.70 3.46 -9.29
N SER A 291 -20.69 4.30 -9.56
CA SER A 291 -20.69 5.74 -9.29
C SER A 291 -19.94 6.48 -10.39
N LEU A 292 -20.27 7.76 -10.55
CA LEU A 292 -19.55 8.73 -11.39
C LEU A 292 -18.92 9.84 -10.52
N GLY A 293 -18.30 9.45 -9.39
CA GLY A 293 -17.49 10.33 -8.54
C GLY A 293 -18.11 10.70 -7.19
N THR A 294 -19.35 10.32 -6.90
CA THR A 294 -19.99 10.54 -5.59
C THR A 294 -20.69 9.27 -5.09
N ASP A 295 -21.99 9.34 -4.79
CA ASP A 295 -22.79 8.23 -4.28
C ASP A 295 -23.06 7.17 -5.37
N SER A 296 -23.36 5.96 -4.90
CA SER A 296 -23.79 4.86 -5.72
C SER A 296 -25.06 5.20 -6.49
N LEU A 297 -24.98 5.04 -7.80
CA LEU A 297 -26.09 5.06 -8.76
C LEU A 297 -26.85 3.73 -8.77
N ALA A 298 -26.33 2.70 -8.10
CA ALA A 298 -26.92 1.38 -8.04
C ALA A 298 -27.93 1.19 -6.89
N ILE A 299 -28.06 2.17 -5.99
CA ILE A 299 -29.00 2.16 -4.86
C ILE A 299 -30.12 3.17 -5.12
N THR A 300 -31.37 2.72 -5.09
CA THR A 300 -32.58 3.56 -5.21
C THR A 300 -32.84 4.37 -3.95
N GLN A 301 -33.78 5.33 -4.00
CA GLN A 301 -34.13 6.15 -2.82
C GLN A 301 -34.71 5.33 -1.66
N ASP A 302 -35.40 4.22 -1.96
CA ASP A 302 -35.94 3.25 -0.99
C ASP A 302 -34.91 2.20 -0.53
N GLY A 303 -33.63 2.37 -0.90
CA GLY A 303 -32.54 1.51 -0.43
C GLY A 303 -32.46 0.15 -1.14
N LYS A 304 -33.04 0.01 -2.33
CA LYS A 304 -32.97 -1.23 -3.14
C LYS A 304 -31.84 -1.17 -4.15
N TRP A 305 -31.39 -2.34 -4.56
CA TRP A 305 -30.54 -2.47 -5.73
C TRP A 305 -31.37 -2.22 -6.99
N ILE A 306 -30.82 -1.50 -7.97
CA ILE A 306 -31.57 -1.13 -9.19
C ILE A 306 -31.85 -2.30 -10.15
N THR A 307 -31.27 -3.48 -9.91
CA THR A 307 -31.50 -4.69 -10.71
C THR A 307 -31.97 -5.85 -9.84
N SER A 308 -32.45 -6.93 -10.47
CA SER A 308 -32.89 -8.13 -9.78
C SER A 308 -31.74 -8.91 -9.11
N TYR A 309 -30.53 -8.80 -9.64
CA TYR A 309 -29.36 -9.50 -9.09
C TYR A 309 -28.53 -8.60 -8.18
N VAL A 310 -28.51 -8.93 -6.89
CA VAL A 310 -27.68 -8.24 -5.89
C VAL A 310 -26.34 -8.96 -5.75
N PRO A 311 -25.19 -8.30 -6.03
CA PRO A 311 -23.88 -8.90 -5.89
C PRO A 311 -23.64 -9.52 -4.51
N SER A 312 -22.96 -10.65 -4.49
CA SER A 312 -22.66 -11.45 -3.29
C SER A 312 -21.84 -10.67 -2.27
N TYR A 313 -20.99 -9.75 -2.74
CA TYR A 313 -20.27 -8.80 -1.88
C TYR A 313 -21.20 -7.97 -0.99
N LEU A 314 -22.41 -7.61 -1.47
CA LEU A 314 -23.38 -6.86 -0.67
C LEU A 314 -24.21 -7.80 0.22
N ARG A 315 -24.56 -8.99 -0.28
CA ARG A 315 -25.40 -9.97 0.42
C ARG A 315 -24.75 -10.58 1.66
N LYS A 316 -23.43 -10.50 1.82
CA LYS A 316 -22.75 -10.93 3.04
C LYS A 316 -23.04 -10.05 4.25
N TYR A 317 -23.44 -8.78 4.05
CA TYR A 317 -23.78 -7.88 5.16
C TYR A 317 -24.94 -8.44 5.97
N PRO A 318 -24.88 -8.47 7.32
CA PRO A 318 -23.92 -7.78 8.20
C PRO A 318 -22.74 -8.64 8.67
N PHE A 319 -22.56 -9.83 8.08
CA PHE A 319 -21.49 -10.73 8.47
C PHE A 319 -20.20 -10.48 7.67
N SER A 320 -19.09 -10.95 8.23
CA SER A 320 -17.80 -11.04 7.56
C SER A 320 -17.05 -12.26 8.07
N LEU A 321 -16.03 -12.67 7.31
CA LEU A 321 -15.17 -13.80 7.63
C LEU A 321 -13.74 -13.26 7.76
N ALA A 322 -13.02 -13.66 8.81
CA ALA A 322 -11.59 -13.40 8.93
C ALA A 322 -10.88 -14.58 9.57
N ALA A 323 -9.64 -14.82 9.18
CA ALA A 323 -8.75 -15.74 9.88
C ALA A 323 -7.64 -14.94 10.59
N THR A 324 -7.12 -15.48 11.67
CA THR A 324 -5.88 -14.92 12.25
C THR A 324 -4.69 -15.40 11.44
N LYS A 325 -3.61 -14.62 11.42
CA LYS A 325 -2.37 -15.02 10.73
C LYS A 325 -1.73 -16.27 11.34
N GLU A 326 -1.96 -16.51 12.62
CA GLU A 326 -1.42 -17.65 13.36
C GLU A 326 -2.18 -18.95 13.04
N LYS A 327 -3.45 -18.85 12.65
CA LYS A 327 -4.31 -19.98 12.31
C LYS A 327 -5.17 -19.63 11.09
N PRO A 328 -4.60 -19.60 9.87
CA PRO A 328 -5.34 -19.29 8.65
C PRO A 328 -6.51 -20.26 8.40
N GLU A 329 -6.38 -21.49 8.89
CA GLU A 329 -7.42 -22.52 8.85
C GLU A 329 -8.59 -22.22 9.80
N GLN A 330 -8.35 -21.45 10.86
CA GLN A 330 -9.37 -21.11 11.85
C GLN A 330 -10.08 -19.82 11.46
N LYS A 331 -11.14 -19.98 10.66
CA LYS A 331 -12.00 -18.86 10.25
C LYS A 331 -12.93 -18.45 11.37
N MET A 332 -12.91 -17.17 11.71
CA MET A 332 -13.78 -16.52 12.67
C MET A 332 -14.88 -15.77 11.93
N ILE A 333 -16.09 -15.84 12.48
CA ILE A 333 -17.23 -15.05 12.00
C ILE A 333 -17.21 -13.71 12.71
N LEU A 334 -17.32 -12.65 11.94
CA LEU A 334 -17.48 -11.29 12.43
C LEU A 334 -18.87 -10.78 12.07
N ILE A 335 -19.37 -9.86 12.88
CA ILE A 335 -20.62 -9.15 12.65
C ILE A 335 -20.40 -7.66 12.78
N ASP A 336 -21.13 -6.87 12.01
CA ASP A 336 -21.35 -5.47 12.33
C ASP A 336 -22.38 -5.36 13.45
N GLU A 337 -21.91 -5.24 14.69
CA GLU A 337 -22.76 -5.25 15.88
C GLU A 337 -23.77 -4.08 15.89
N ASP A 338 -23.42 -2.98 15.21
CA ASP A 338 -24.27 -1.79 15.09
C ASP A 338 -25.22 -1.87 13.88
N SER A 339 -25.29 -3.02 13.22
CA SER A 339 -26.21 -3.22 12.08
C SER A 339 -27.66 -3.17 12.52
N SER A 340 -28.47 -2.40 11.79
CA SER A 340 -29.92 -2.35 11.94
C SER A 340 -30.62 -3.68 11.65
N LEU A 341 -29.92 -4.65 11.06
CA LEU A 341 -30.44 -5.99 10.83
C LEU A 341 -30.51 -6.83 12.10
N PHE A 342 -29.69 -6.52 13.11
CA PHE A 342 -29.73 -7.21 14.39
C PHE A 342 -30.79 -6.62 15.32
N SER A 343 -31.51 -7.49 16.01
CA SER A 343 -32.53 -7.15 17.01
C SER A 343 -32.54 -8.21 18.10
N LYS A 344 -33.00 -7.86 19.30
CA LYS A 344 -33.26 -8.84 20.38
C LYS A 344 -34.66 -9.45 20.32
N SER A 345 -35.60 -8.81 19.62
CA SER A 345 -37.00 -9.20 19.62
C SER A 345 -37.47 -9.80 18.29
N LYS A 346 -37.09 -9.21 17.15
CA LYS A 346 -37.56 -9.57 15.81
C LYS A 346 -36.49 -10.28 14.97
N GLY A 347 -36.92 -11.14 14.05
CA GLY A 347 -36.04 -11.86 13.12
C GLY A 347 -35.76 -13.31 13.53
N LYS A 348 -34.82 -13.95 12.82
CA LYS A 348 -34.41 -15.33 13.08
C LYS A 348 -33.22 -15.37 14.04
N GLN A 349 -33.24 -16.26 15.03
CA GLN A 349 -32.17 -16.38 16.02
C GLN A 349 -30.86 -16.85 15.39
N LEU A 350 -29.72 -16.35 15.88
CA LEU A 350 -28.39 -16.84 15.47
C LEU A 350 -27.94 -18.07 16.26
N PHE A 351 -28.34 -18.16 17.53
CA PHE A 351 -28.05 -19.29 18.40
C PHE A 351 -29.36 -19.92 18.91
N LYS A 352 -29.36 -21.24 19.06
CA LYS A 352 -30.43 -22.00 19.71
C LYS A 352 -30.38 -21.74 21.24
N LYS A 353 -31.42 -22.18 21.97
CA LYS A 353 -31.52 -22.00 23.43
C LYS A 353 -30.40 -22.70 24.22
N ASP A 354 -29.88 -23.80 23.69
CA ASP A 354 -28.72 -24.54 24.23
C ASP A 354 -27.37 -23.87 23.88
N GLY A 355 -27.39 -22.81 23.06
CA GLY A 355 -26.23 -22.07 22.58
C GLY A 355 -25.53 -22.70 21.36
N GLU A 356 -26.07 -23.76 20.76
CA GLU A 356 -25.62 -24.21 19.45
C GLU A 356 -25.96 -23.20 18.35
N LYS A 357 -25.29 -23.32 17.20
CA LYS A 357 -25.62 -22.52 16.01
C LYS A 357 -27.04 -22.84 15.53
N SER A 358 -27.77 -21.82 15.11
CA SER A 358 -29.04 -22.03 14.42
C SER A 358 -28.82 -22.33 12.93
N GLU A 359 -29.84 -22.86 12.25
CA GLU A 359 -29.84 -23.00 10.78
C GLU A 359 -29.57 -21.66 10.07
N THR A 360 -30.00 -20.53 10.66
CA THR A 360 -29.76 -19.21 10.09
C THR A 360 -28.27 -18.84 10.13
N LEU A 361 -27.61 -19.14 11.25
CA LEU A 361 -26.17 -18.91 11.38
C LEU A 361 -25.37 -19.89 10.51
N ASP A 362 -25.76 -21.15 10.41
CA ASP A 362 -25.10 -22.12 9.53
C ASP A 362 -25.22 -21.73 8.05
N HIS A 363 -26.39 -21.26 7.61
CA HIS A 363 -26.55 -20.71 6.26
C HIS A 363 -25.64 -19.51 6.00
N ALA A 364 -25.52 -18.59 6.97
CA ALA A 364 -24.61 -17.44 6.85
C ALA A 364 -23.15 -17.86 6.75
N ILE A 365 -22.71 -18.81 7.58
CA ILE A 365 -21.34 -19.36 7.56
C ILE A 365 -21.04 -20.04 6.22
N ASN A 366 -21.98 -20.85 5.71
CA ASN A 366 -21.83 -21.54 4.42
C ASN A 366 -21.73 -20.54 3.26
N PHE A 367 -22.57 -19.50 3.27
CA PHE A 367 -22.52 -18.43 2.28
C PHE A 367 -21.17 -17.70 2.30
N LEU A 368 -20.70 -17.28 3.48
CA LEU A 368 -19.41 -16.60 3.64
C LEU A 368 -18.24 -17.45 3.17
N THR A 369 -18.25 -18.75 3.51
CA THR A 369 -17.19 -19.69 3.12
C THR A 369 -17.16 -19.88 1.61
N SER A 370 -18.32 -20.09 0.97
CA SER A 370 -18.43 -20.20 -0.47
C SER A 370 -18.01 -18.91 -1.19
N TYR A 371 -18.42 -17.75 -0.66
CA TYR A 371 -18.03 -16.45 -1.18
C TYR A 371 -16.50 -16.26 -1.15
N GLU A 372 -15.84 -16.57 -0.03
CA GLU A 372 -14.38 -16.43 0.09
C GLU A 372 -13.62 -17.36 -0.88
N GLN A 373 -14.10 -18.60 -1.04
CA GLN A 373 -13.54 -19.56 -2.01
C GLN A 373 -13.67 -19.02 -3.45
N GLN A 374 -14.87 -18.57 -3.84
CA GLN A 374 -15.10 -18.02 -5.18
C GLN A 374 -14.33 -16.71 -5.41
N MET A 375 -14.16 -15.88 -4.38
CA MET A 375 -13.37 -14.66 -4.47
C MET A 375 -11.90 -14.98 -4.69
N SER A 376 -11.36 -16.01 -4.02
CA SER A 376 -9.99 -16.47 -4.27
C SER A 376 -9.78 -16.92 -5.72
N VAL A 377 -10.75 -17.67 -6.29
CA VAL A 377 -10.74 -18.04 -7.72
C VAL A 377 -10.76 -16.80 -8.60
N THR A 378 -11.62 -15.83 -8.29
CA THR A 378 -11.75 -14.58 -9.08
C THR A 378 -10.47 -13.76 -9.07
N LEU A 379 -9.81 -13.61 -7.92
CA LEU A 379 -8.53 -12.92 -7.79
C LEU A 379 -7.43 -13.62 -8.58
N ASN A 380 -7.41 -14.96 -8.59
CA ASN A 380 -6.45 -15.71 -9.40
C ASN A 380 -6.68 -15.49 -10.91
N VAL A 381 -7.94 -15.47 -11.37
CA VAL A 381 -8.27 -15.17 -12.77
C VAL A 381 -7.85 -13.73 -13.12
N ALA A 382 -8.20 -12.75 -12.30
CA ALA A 382 -7.82 -11.35 -12.51
C ALA A 382 -6.30 -11.16 -12.56
N LYS A 383 -5.55 -11.87 -11.69
CA LYS A 383 -4.09 -11.90 -11.71
C LYS A 383 -3.53 -12.47 -13.01
N ILE A 384 -4.05 -13.61 -13.48
CA ILE A 384 -3.63 -14.24 -14.75
C ILE A 384 -3.85 -13.26 -15.92
N ILE A 385 -5.02 -12.62 -15.98
CA ILE A 385 -5.35 -11.63 -17.02
C ILE A 385 -4.38 -10.44 -16.97
N SER A 386 -4.13 -9.89 -15.78
CA SER A 386 -3.20 -8.76 -15.63
C SER A 386 -1.78 -9.11 -16.03
N GLN A 387 -1.27 -10.27 -15.60
CA GLN A 387 0.07 -10.75 -15.92
C GLN A 387 0.28 -11.05 -17.41
N SER A 388 -0.78 -11.29 -18.17
CA SER A 388 -0.69 -11.46 -19.63
C SER A 388 -0.37 -10.15 -20.37
N GLY A 389 -0.45 -8.99 -19.71
CA GLY A 389 -0.14 -7.68 -20.30
C GLY A 389 -1.23 -7.11 -21.20
N ILE A 390 -2.39 -7.78 -21.30
CA ILE A 390 -3.51 -7.34 -22.16
C ILE A 390 -4.35 -6.22 -21.56
N LEU A 391 -4.11 -5.84 -20.30
CA LEU A 391 -4.84 -4.74 -19.65
C LEU A 391 -4.24 -3.37 -20.00
N GLU A 392 -5.09 -2.38 -20.19
CA GLU A 392 -4.72 -0.98 -20.41
C GLU A 392 -5.46 -0.06 -19.44
N ASP A 393 -4.82 1.04 -19.02
CA ASP A 393 -5.44 2.05 -18.17
C ASP A 393 -6.58 2.76 -18.89
N ARG A 394 -7.67 3.01 -18.17
CA ARG A 394 -8.83 3.72 -18.69
C ARG A 394 -9.44 4.63 -17.63
N GLU A 395 -10.16 5.63 -18.11
CA GLU A 395 -10.90 6.57 -17.29
C GLU A 395 -12.27 6.85 -17.89
N ILE A 396 -13.19 7.34 -17.06
CA ILE A 396 -14.48 7.88 -17.45
C ILE A 396 -14.39 9.39 -17.24
N SER A 397 -14.55 10.15 -18.32
CA SER A 397 -14.48 11.62 -18.31
C SER A 397 -15.66 12.24 -19.07
N VAL A 398 -15.93 13.50 -18.79
CA VAL A 398 -16.84 14.36 -19.57
C VAL A 398 -16.08 15.57 -20.10
N GLY A 399 -16.46 16.06 -21.28
CA GLY A 399 -15.74 17.14 -21.97
C GLY A 399 -14.47 16.68 -22.69
N GLU A 400 -13.89 17.56 -23.50
CA GLU A 400 -12.67 17.34 -24.28
C GLU A 400 -11.70 18.51 -24.11
N GLY A 401 -10.41 18.30 -24.41
CA GLY A 401 -9.38 19.34 -24.32
C GLY A 401 -9.22 19.91 -22.90
N GLU A 402 -9.21 21.24 -22.78
CA GLU A 402 -9.05 21.96 -21.51
C GLU A 402 -10.28 21.84 -20.58
N GLU A 403 -11.46 21.48 -21.10
CA GLU A 403 -12.69 21.31 -20.33
C GLU A 403 -12.88 19.87 -19.82
N LYS A 404 -11.93 18.97 -20.10
CA LYS A 404 -12.01 17.56 -19.73
C LYS A 404 -12.00 17.39 -18.20
N LYS A 405 -13.10 16.85 -17.67
CA LYS A 405 -13.25 16.47 -16.26
C LYS A 405 -13.26 14.96 -16.11
N VAL A 406 -12.26 14.42 -15.42
CA VAL A 406 -12.20 13.00 -15.06
C VAL A 406 -13.18 12.73 -13.90
N LEU A 407 -14.08 11.78 -14.09
CA LEU A 407 -15.10 11.38 -13.11
C LEU A 407 -14.70 10.10 -12.37
N VAL A 408 -14.11 9.15 -13.08
CA VAL A 408 -13.63 7.87 -12.54
C VAL A 408 -12.31 7.50 -13.21
N ASN A 409 -11.31 7.11 -12.45
CA ASN A 409 -10.02 6.61 -12.93
C ASN A 409 -9.52 5.48 -12.02
N GLY A 410 -8.28 5.02 -12.24
CA GLY A 410 -7.68 3.97 -11.41
C GLY A 410 -8.19 2.56 -11.72
N PHE A 411 -8.67 2.34 -12.94
CA PHE A 411 -9.09 1.02 -13.42
C PHE A 411 -8.48 0.71 -14.78
N LYS A 412 -8.46 -0.58 -15.10
CA LYS A 412 -7.96 -1.14 -16.35
C LYS A 412 -9.04 -1.93 -17.06
N VAL A 413 -8.92 -2.00 -18.39
CA VAL A 413 -9.79 -2.80 -19.26
C VAL A 413 -8.94 -3.68 -20.18
N VAL A 414 -9.52 -4.77 -20.67
CA VAL A 414 -8.86 -5.60 -21.68
C VAL A 414 -8.75 -4.84 -23.01
N ASN A 415 -7.54 -4.78 -23.55
CA ASN A 415 -7.28 -4.35 -24.92
C ASN A 415 -7.50 -5.56 -25.87
N ARG A 416 -8.41 -5.40 -26.84
CA ARG A 416 -8.82 -6.48 -27.74
C ARG A 416 -7.70 -6.92 -28.70
N GLU A 417 -6.87 -6.00 -29.15
CA GLU A 417 -5.74 -6.32 -30.03
C GLU A 417 -4.71 -7.17 -29.29
N LYS A 418 -4.36 -6.78 -28.06
CA LYS A 418 -3.45 -7.55 -27.20
C LYS A 418 -4.02 -8.91 -26.82
N LEU A 419 -5.32 -9.02 -26.58
CA LEU A 419 -6.01 -10.30 -26.36
C LEU A 419 -5.87 -11.22 -27.58
N ASN A 420 -6.16 -10.71 -28.78
CA ASN A 420 -6.09 -11.48 -30.02
C ASN A 420 -4.64 -11.86 -30.40
N ALA A 421 -3.65 -11.16 -29.87
CA ALA A 421 -2.23 -11.43 -30.07
C ALA A 421 -1.65 -12.48 -29.10
N LEU A 422 -2.43 -12.98 -28.14
CA LEU A 422 -2.01 -14.08 -27.28
C LEU A 422 -1.84 -15.37 -28.11
N SER A 423 -0.92 -16.24 -27.68
CA SER A 423 -0.69 -17.53 -28.33
C SER A 423 -1.92 -18.44 -28.25
N ASP A 424 -2.11 -19.29 -29.27
CA ASP A 424 -3.21 -20.26 -29.35
C ASP A 424 -3.32 -21.15 -28.10
N ASP A 425 -2.21 -21.56 -27.49
CA ASP A 425 -2.22 -22.37 -26.27
C ASP A 425 -2.87 -21.64 -25.08
N ILE A 426 -2.56 -20.35 -24.91
CA ILE A 426 -3.15 -19.49 -23.88
C ILE A 426 -4.65 -19.31 -24.16
N LEU A 427 -5.00 -19.00 -25.41
CA LEU A 427 -6.40 -18.81 -25.80
C LEU A 427 -7.22 -20.09 -25.58
N ALA A 428 -6.70 -21.25 -25.99
CA ALA A 428 -7.35 -22.54 -25.78
C ALA A 428 -7.51 -22.89 -24.30
N ASP A 429 -6.49 -22.66 -23.47
CA ASP A 429 -6.56 -22.83 -22.01
C ASP A 429 -7.62 -21.90 -21.39
N TRP A 430 -7.63 -20.64 -21.79
CA TRP A 430 -8.57 -19.63 -21.27
C TRP A 430 -10.01 -19.89 -21.70
N VAL A 431 -10.24 -20.41 -22.91
CA VAL A 431 -11.56 -20.89 -23.34
C VAL A 431 -12.04 -22.01 -22.43
N ARG A 432 -11.20 -23.05 -22.21
CA ARG A 432 -11.56 -24.20 -21.36
C ARG A 432 -11.82 -23.82 -19.91
N LYS A 433 -11.14 -22.78 -19.41
CA LYS A 433 -11.32 -22.23 -18.06
C LYS A 433 -12.45 -21.20 -17.95
N GLY A 434 -13.13 -20.86 -19.05
CA GLY A 434 -14.20 -19.86 -19.09
C GLY A 434 -13.74 -18.41 -18.95
N ILE A 435 -12.44 -18.14 -19.03
CA ILE A 435 -11.86 -16.81 -18.91
C ILE A 435 -12.26 -15.93 -20.10
N ILE A 436 -12.28 -16.49 -21.33
CA ILE A 436 -12.69 -15.75 -22.52
C ILE A 436 -14.15 -15.26 -22.41
N ALA A 437 -15.07 -16.13 -21.97
CA ALA A 437 -16.47 -15.73 -21.78
C ALA A 437 -16.62 -14.60 -20.74
N MET A 438 -15.79 -14.61 -19.68
CA MET A 438 -15.75 -13.53 -18.70
C MET A 438 -15.19 -12.23 -19.31
N ILE A 439 -14.13 -12.31 -20.11
CA ILE A 439 -13.54 -11.16 -20.81
C ILE A 439 -14.54 -10.54 -21.80
N ASP A 440 -15.28 -11.36 -22.54
CA ASP A 440 -16.30 -10.86 -23.48
C ASP A 440 -17.42 -10.13 -22.74
N ALA A 441 -17.88 -10.68 -21.61
CA ALA A 441 -18.88 -10.02 -20.76
C ALA A 441 -18.34 -8.71 -20.16
N HIS A 442 -17.07 -8.68 -19.72
CA HIS A 442 -16.36 -7.47 -19.32
C HIS A 442 -16.35 -6.42 -20.44
N LEU A 443 -15.91 -6.78 -21.65
CA LEU A 443 -15.81 -5.86 -22.78
C LEU A 443 -17.18 -5.29 -23.16
N LYS A 444 -18.20 -6.14 -23.22
CA LYS A 444 -19.58 -5.71 -23.51
C LYS A 444 -20.13 -4.80 -22.41
N SER A 445 -19.80 -5.06 -21.15
CA SER A 445 -20.27 -4.25 -20.03
C SER A 445 -19.82 -2.79 -20.07
N LEU A 446 -18.74 -2.47 -20.80
CA LEU A 446 -18.24 -1.10 -20.93
C LEU A 446 -19.24 -0.17 -21.63
N GLU A 447 -20.16 -0.72 -22.44
CA GLU A 447 -21.27 0.04 -23.04
C GLU A 447 -22.20 0.64 -21.96
N ASN A 448 -22.27 0.02 -20.78
CA ASN A 448 -23.08 0.50 -19.67
C ASN A 448 -22.53 1.77 -19.00
N ILE A 449 -21.39 2.31 -19.44
CA ILE A 449 -20.93 3.62 -18.96
C ILE A 449 -22.00 4.67 -19.29
N GLN A 450 -22.63 4.56 -20.46
CA GLN A 450 -23.73 5.45 -20.85
C GLN A 450 -24.94 5.29 -19.91
N THR A 451 -25.26 4.06 -19.49
CA THR A 451 -26.33 3.78 -18.53
C THR A 451 -26.10 4.51 -17.20
N LEU A 452 -24.85 4.64 -16.73
CA LEU A 452 -24.56 5.41 -15.52
C LEU A 452 -24.92 6.91 -15.69
N PHE A 453 -24.61 7.50 -16.84
CA PHE A 453 -24.99 8.89 -17.14
C PHE A 453 -26.51 9.06 -17.24
N GLU A 454 -27.22 8.11 -17.85
CA GLU A 454 -28.69 8.12 -17.92
C GLU A 454 -29.33 8.06 -16.52
N ILE A 455 -28.77 7.27 -15.61
CA ILE A 455 -29.25 7.21 -14.21
C ILE A 455 -29.05 8.56 -13.51
N VAL A 456 -27.93 9.24 -13.75
CA VAL A 456 -27.69 10.59 -13.20
C VAL A 456 -28.72 11.58 -13.72
N GLN A 457 -28.97 11.62 -15.03
CA GLN A 457 -29.95 12.52 -15.64
C GLN A 457 -31.36 12.27 -15.09
N LYS A 458 -31.78 11.01 -14.96
CA LYS A 458 -33.09 10.64 -14.39
C LYS A 458 -33.26 11.01 -12.91
N ARG A 459 -32.17 11.22 -12.17
CA ARG A 459 -32.21 11.65 -10.75
C ARG A 459 -32.21 13.17 -10.59
N GLN A 460 -31.87 13.92 -11.64
CA GLN A 460 -31.84 15.39 -11.64
C GLN A 460 -33.16 16.01 -12.12
N ASN A 461 -33.93 15.28 -12.92
CA ASN A 461 -35.32 15.56 -13.28
C ASN A 461 -36.27 14.96 -12.25
#